data_AF-A0A433T0W8-F1
#
_entry.id   AF-A0A433T0W8-F1
#
_cell.length_a   1.000
_cell.length_b   1.000
_cell.length_c   1.000
_cell.angle_alpha   90.00
_cell.angle_beta   90.00
_cell.angle_gamma   90.00
#
_symmetry.space_group_name_H-M   'P 1'
#
loop_
_entity.id
_entity.type
_entity.pdbx_description
1 polymer ?
#
loop_
_entity_poly.entity_id
_entity_poly.type
_entity_poly.pdbx_seq_one_letter_code
_entity_poly.pdbx_strand_id
1 'polypeptide(L)'
;MLCTSLFHGQCQTLRGSNITKSTGFSSQPVVPNDAGSSCVMFLGPQHDTASPDSGDSKPAAPRVLYVGAQFSSLGNRKYRDLVPSLSRRLLPSLELAHRDSNGSSRLSVRRAQRDSFPIQFVHGFHRGGFAYFLSTQPGGSQRGARLGRICEGDNYFRSYVEIPLECGAPGLTPDLVAGAAAVTADGGSLVVAFSPSGGGGPSQLCAFSLEDLDRAFNGTVASCYAGQGHVGPPHYRERQACEKTVSTGGGLGICVSVAGARPGKLWRHPVDLALDPGYLYPVSSHWILAMTRTAVNIEPSYGSNSSE
;
A
#
# COMPACT_ATOMS: atom_id res chain seq x y z
N MET A 1 6.11 -7.30 -17.43
CA MET A 1 6.31 -8.38 -16.45
C MET A 1 5.13 -9.31 -16.56
N LEU A 2 5.35 -10.62 -16.48
CA LEU A 2 4.30 -11.62 -16.50
C LEU A 2 4.47 -12.54 -15.30
N CYS A 3 3.41 -12.71 -14.53
CA CYS A 3 3.37 -13.59 -13.37
C CYS A 3 2.24 -14.60 -13.52
N THR A 4 2.42 -15.78 -12.95
CA THR A 4 1.42 -16.86 -12.99
C THR A 4 1.24 -17.47 -11.62
N SER A 5 0.02 -17.91 -11.32
CA SER A 5 -0.27 -18.72 -10.14
C SER A 5 0.30 -20.14 -10.24
N LEU A 6 0.69 -20.57 -11.44
CA LEU A 6 1.40 -21.83 -11.67
C LEU A 6 2.83 -21.78 -11.13
N PHE A 7 3.45 -22.96 -11.01
CA PHE A 7 4.85 -23.11 -10.57
C PHE A 7 5.17 -22.33 -9.29
N HIS A 8 4.27 -22.44 -8.32
CA HIS A 8 4.39 -21.79 -7.03
C HIS A 8 4.29 -20.26 -7.01
N GLY A 9 3.86 -19.61 -8.10
CA GLY A 9 3.76 -18.16 -8.16
C GLY A 9 4.95 -17.49 -8.86
N GLN A 10 5.42 -18.07 -9.96
CA GLN A 10 6.61 -17.59 -10.67
C GLN A 10 6.33 -16.37 -11.55
N CYS A 11 7.37 -15.54 -11.74
CA CYS A 11 7.32 -14.37 -12.59
C CYS A 11 8.51 -14.29 -13.55
N GLN A 12 8.30 -13.62 -14.66
CA GLN A 12 9.33 -13.29 -15.64
C GLN A 12 9.19 -11.86 -16.17
N THR A 13 10.32 -11.28 -16.55
CA THR A 13 10.38 -9.97 -17.17
C THR A 13 10.47 -10.16 -18.68
N LEU A 14 9.51 -9.59 -19.42
CA LEU A 14 9.44 -9.69 -20.88
C LEU A 14 9.89 -8.37 -21.50
N ARG A 15 10.44 -8.43 -22.71
CA ARG A 15 10.81 -7.24 -23.48
C ARG A 15 9.55 -6.52 -23.96
N GLY A 16 9.42 -5.22 -23.65
CA GLY A 16 8.22 -4.45 -24.04
C GLY A 16 7.97 -4.38 -25.54
N SER A 17 9.02 -4.37 -26.36
CA SER A 17 8.91 -4.35 -27.83
C SER A 17 8.60 -5.73 -28.44
N ASN A 18 8.77 -6.82 -27.68
CA ASN A 18 8.48 -8.17 -28.14
C ASN A 18 8.29 -9.10 -26.94
N ILE A 19 7.03 -9.36 -26.60
CA ILE A 19 6.65 -10.12 -25.40
C ILE A 19 7.01 -11.60 -25.47
N THR A 20 7.42 -12.13 -26.62
CA THR A 20 7.93 -13.51 -26.73
C THR A 20 9.35 -13.65 -26.20
N LYS A 21 10.08 -12.53 -26.03
CA LYS A 21 11.45 -12.52 -25.53
C LYS A 21 11.46 -12.25 -24.03
N SER A 22 11.84 -13.27 -23.25
CA SER A 22 12.16 -13.11 -21.83
C SER A 22 13.51 -12.42 -21.67
N THR A 23 13.58 -11.52 -20.69
CA THR A 23 14.74 -10.70 -20.33
C THR A 23 15.21 -10.96 -18.90
N GLY A 24 14.42 -11.69 -18.11
CA GLY A 24 14.73 -12.05 -16.73
C GLY A 24 13.68 -12.99 -16.18
N PHE A 25 14.06 -13.78 -15.18
CA PHE A 25 13.21 -14.78 -14.57
C PHE A 25 13.48 -14.83 -13.07
N SER A 26 12.42 -14.95 -12.27
CA SER A 26 12.55 -15.09 -10.82
C SER A 26 12.96 -16.51 -10.45
N SER A 27 14.10 -16.68 -9.79
CA SER A 27 14.52 -17.98 -9.22
C SER A 27 13.61 -18.46 -8.07
N GLN A 28 12.90 -17.53 -7.42
CA GLN A 28 11.99 -17.78 -6.30
C GLN A 28 10.57 -17.33 -6.63
N PRO A 29 9.54 -17.93 -5.98
CA PRO A 29 8.17 -17.47 -6.17
C PRO A 29 7.99 -16.02 -5.69
N VAL A 30 7.14 -15.29 -6.39
CA VAL A 30 6.92 -13.85 -6.21
C VAL A 30 5.46 -13.54 -5.86
N VAL A 31 4.51 -14.30 -6.42
CA VAL A 31 3.07 -14.07 -6.27
C VAL A 31 2.35 -15.25 -5.59
N PRO A 32 1.09 -15.08 -5.15
CA PRO A 32 0.29 -16.19 -4.67
C PRO A 32 0.07 -17.23 -5.77
N ASN A 33 -0.11 -18.49 -5.38
CA ASN A 33 -0.25 -19.60 -6.33
C ASN A 33 -1.69 -20.12 -6.47
N ASP A 34 -2.66 -19.31 -6.10
CA ASP A 34 -4.08 -19.63 -6.18
C ASP A 34 -4.85 -18.48 -6.86
N ALA A 35 -6.10 -18.74 -7.25
CA ALA A 35 -6.90 -17.80 -8.04
C ALA A 35 -7.59 -16.71 -7.19
N GLY A 36 -7.72 -16.91 -5.87
CA GLY A 36 -8.48 -16.01 -4.98
C GLY A 36 -7.63 -15.03 -4.18
N SER A 37 -6.35 -15.32 -4.03
CA SER A 37 -5.40 -14.46 -3.30
C SER A 37 -5.03 -13.23 -4.11
N SER A 38 -5.19 -12.06 -3.49
CA SER A 38 -4.86 -10.78 -4.12
C SER A 38 -3.36 -10.55 -4.27
N CYS A 39 -3.00 -9.79 -5.31
CA CYS A 39 -1.62 -9.35 -5.55
C CYS A 39 -1.62 -8.00 -6.25
N VAL A 40 -0.81 -7.06 -5.75
CA VAL A 40 -0.58 -5.74 -6.37
C VAL A 40 0.90 -5.57 -6.68
N MET A 41 1.19 -4.91 -7.80
CA MET A 41 2.55 -4.61 -8.22
C MET A 41 2.64 -3.23 -8.82
N PHE A 42 3.67 -2.49 -8.47
CA PHE A 42 3.96 -1.20 -9.08
C PHE A 42 5.47 -0.94 -9.14
N LEU A 43 5.87 -0.10 -10.07
CA LEU A 43 7.26 0.33 -10.21
C LEU A 43 7.49 1.55 -9.31
N GLY A 44 8.66 1.63 -8.70
CA GLY A 44 9.12 2.81 -7.97
C GLY A 44 10.64 3.01 -8.12
N PRO A 45 11.18 4.11 -7.58
CA PRO A 45 12.59 4.43 -7.67
C PRO A 45 13.43 3.49 -6.81
N GLN A 46 14.64 3.19 -7.28
CA GLN A 46 15.68 2.58 -6.48
C GLN A 46 16.44 3.67 -5.72
N HIS A 47 16.18 3.78 -4.42
CA HIS A 47 16.76 4.83 -3.58
C HIS A 47 18.29 4.75 -3.47
N ASP A 48 18.90 3.57 -3.59
CA ASP A 48 20.35 3.35 -3.41
C ASP A 48 21.26 4.03 -4.47
N THR A 49 20.70 4.79 -5.42
CA THR A 49 21.45 5.36 -6.57
C THR A 49 21.29 6.88 -6.72
N ALA A 50 20.63 7.55 -5.78
CA ALA A 50 20.55 9.01 -5.74
C ALA A 50 21.69 9.58 -4.88
N SER A 51 22.92 9.56 -5.40
CA SER A 51 23.88 10.59 -4.99
C SER A 51 23.36 11.95 -5.50
N PRO A 52 23.22 12.98 -4.64
CA PRO A 52 22.76 14.31 -5.04
C PRO A 52 23.72 15.05 -5.97
N ASP A 53 25.00 14.65 -6.02
CA ASP A 53 26.05 15.41 -6.70
C ASP A 53 26.63 14.65 -7.90
N SER A 54 25.93 14.71 -9.03
CA SER A 54 26.58 14.53 -10.33
C SER A 54 25.77 15.26 -11.40
N GLY A 55 26.18 16.50 -11.65
CA GLY A 55 25.78 17.26 -12.83
C GLY A 55 26.37 16.57 -14.05
N ASP A 56 25.59 15.73 -14.69
CA ASP A 56 25.61 15.43 -16.12
C ASP A 56 24.44 14.48 -16.42
N SER A 57 23.88 14.57 -17.62
CA SER A 57 22.71 13.85 -18.14
C SER A 57 22.53 12.43 -17.56
N LYS A 58 21.82 12.35 -16.42
CA LYS A 58 21.70 11.12 -15.63
C LYS A 58 20.78 10.14 -16.36
N PRO A 59 21.19 8.87 -16.60
CA PRO A 59 20.28 7.85 -17.07
C PRO A 59 19.09 7.75 -16.11
N ALA A 60 17.90 7.42 -16.64
CA ALA A 60 16.69 7.26 -15.84
C ALA A 60 17.00 6.42 -14.59
N ALA A 61 16.71 6.95 -13.40
CA ALA A 61 17.04 6.30 -12.14
C ALA A 61 16.55 4.84 -12.18
N PRO A 62 17.39 3.87 -11.75
CA PRO A 62 17.00 2.48 -11.81
C PRO A 62 15.70 2.27 -11.03
N ARG A 63 14.83 1.43 -11.57
CA ARG A 63 13.50 1.16 -11.02
C ARG A 63 13.47 -0.20 -10.35
N VAL A 64 12.76 -0.26 -9.24
CA VAL A 64 12.45 -1.49 -8.51
C VAL A 64 10.98 -1.81 -8.63
N LEU A 65 10.66 -3.08 -8.44
CA LEU A 65 9.30 -3.58 -8.33
C LEU A 65 8.91 -3.67 -6.85
N TYR A 66 7.82 -3.00 -6.48
CA TYR A 66 7.13 -3.21 -5.22
C TYR A 66 6.01 -4.21 -5.42
N VAL A 67 5.91 -5.21 -4.54
CA VAL A 67 4.92 -6.28 -4.60
C VAL A 67 4.21 -6.40 -3.26
N GLY A 68 2.88 -6.36 -3.27
CA GLY A 68 2.04 -6.77 -2.16
C GLY A 68 1.32 -8.06 -2.53
N ALA A 69 1.55 -9.15 -1.81
CA ALA A 69 1.01 -10.47 -2.12
C ALA A 69 0.30 -11.06 -0.90
N GLN A 70 -0.95 -11.48 -1.08
CA GLN A 70 -1.68 -12.18 -0.04
C GLN A 70 -1.06 -13.55 0.22
N PHE A 71 -1.04 -13.98 1.48
CA PHE A 71 -0.57 -15.31 1.83
C PHE A 71 -1.52 -16.39 1.26
N SER A 72 -0.95 -17.35 0.53
CA SER A 72 -1.68 -18.53 0.05
C SER A 72 -1.35 -19.76 0.90
N SER A 73 -2.37 -20.44 1.41
CA SER A 73 -2.24 -21.71 2.12
C SER A 73 -2.24 -22.92 1.18
N LEU A 74 -2.34 -22.71 -0.14
CA LEU A 74 -2.45 -23.80 -1.12
C LEU A 74 -1.13 -24.54 -1.32
N GLY A 75 -1.07 -25.81 -0.90
CA GLY A 75 0.06 -26.71 -1.14
C GLY A 75 1.17 -26.60 -0.09
N ASN A 76 2.41 -26.91 -0.50
CA ASN A 76 3.53 -27.07 0.43
C ASN A 76 3.99 -25.74 1.04
N ARG A 77 3.90 -25.64 2.38
CA ARG A 77 4.27 -24.45 3.16
C ARG A 77 5.71 -23.98 2.92
N LYS A 78 6.67 -24.89 2.66
CA LYS A 78 8.07 -24.51 2.38
C LYS A 78 8.20 -23.53 1.22
N TYR A 79 7.35 -23.66 0.20
CA TYR A 79 7.32 -22.72 -0.93
C TYR A 79 6.43 -21.51 -0.67
N ARG A 80 5.35 -21.66 0.10
CA ARG A 80 4.47 -20.55 0.48
C ARG A 80 5.18 -19.51 1.34
N ASP A 81 6.06 -19.97 2.21
CA ASP A 81 6.89 -19.12 3.08
C ASP A 81 7.88 -18.24 2.32
N LEU A 82 8.20 -18.59 1.07
CA LEU A 82 9.11 -17.83 0.22
C LEU A 82 8.44 -16.60 -0.42
N VAL A 83 7.10 -16.54 -0.43
CA VAL A 83 6.35 -15.39 -0.94
C VAL A 83 6.07 -14.44 0.22
N PRO A 84 6.81 -13.31 0.32
CA PRO A 84 6.55 -12.34 1.38
C PRO A 84 5.26 -11.56 1.10
N SER A 85 4.68 -11.01 2.17
CA SER A 85 3.48 -10.18 2.06
C SER A 85 3.77 -8.86 1.35
N LEU A 86 4.92 -8.27 1.62
CA LEU A 86 5.45 -7.09 0.92
C LEU A 86 6.89 -7.36 0.49
N SER A 87 7.30 -6.93 -0.71
CA SER A 87 8.70 -6.97 -1.12
C SER A 87 9.07 -5.87 -2.10
N ARG A 88 10.36 -5.49 -2.07
CA ARG A 88 11.02 -4.67 -3.09
C ARG A 88 12.01 -5.55 -3.84
N ARG A 89 11.93 -5.54 -5.17
CA ARG A 89 12.65 -6.45 -6.06
C ARG A 89 13.36 -5.73 -7.20
N LEU A 90 14.53 -6.23 -7.59
CA LEU A 90 15.30 -5.68 -8.71
C LEU A 90 14.67 -6.07 -10.04
N LEU A 91 14.95 -5.25 -11.06
CA LEU A 91 14.64 -5.57 -12.45
C LEU A 91 15.95 -5.69 -13.26
N PRO A 92 16.04 -6.65 -14.21
CA PRO A 92 14.99 -7.59 -14.62
C PRO A 92 14.93 -8.89 -13.81
N SER A 93 15.82 -9.10 -12.83
CA SER A 93 16.02 -10.39 -12.14
C SER A 93 14.90 -10.82 -11.19
N LEU A 94 14.11 -9.88 -10.66
CA LEU A 94 13.04 -10.10 -9.68
C LEU A 94 13.50 -10.66 -8.33
N GLU A 95 14.82 -10.66 -8.08
CA GLU A 95 15.39 -10.94 -6.77
C GLU A 95 15.09 -9.81 -5.78
N LEU A 96 15.18 -10.09 -4.48
CA LEU A 96 15.02 -9.04 -3.47
C LEU A 96 16.08 -7.95 -3.67
N ALA A 97 15.66 -6.69 -3.58
CA ALA A 97 16.53 -5.53 -3.76
C ALA A 97 17.67 -5.45 -2.74
N HIS A 98 17.46 -5.97 -1.53
CA HIS A 98 18.50 -6.10 -0.52
C HIS A 98 18.36 -7.42 0.24
N ARG A 99 19.49 -8.04 0.57
CA ARG A 99 19.56 -9.22 1.44
C ARG A 99 20.97 -9.35 2.03
N ASP A 100 21.05 -9.45 3.35
CA ASP A 100 22.27 -9.73 4.09
C ASP A 100 21.95 -10.51 5.39
N SER A 101 22.89 -10.56 6.33
CA SER A 101 22.71 -11.20 7.64
C SER A 101 21.70 -10.48 8.54
N ASN A 102 21.46 -9.19 8.32
CA ASN A 102 20.62 -8.33 9.16
C ASN A 102 19.17 -8.26 8.68
N GLY A 103 18.91 -8.64 7.44
CA GLY A 103 17.57 -8.76 6.91
C GLY A 103 17.53 -8.73 5.39
N SER A 104 16.37 -8.31 4.87
CA SER A 104 16.13 -8.24 3.44
C SER A 104 14.98 -7.29 3.14
N SER A 105 14.87 -6.84 1.90
CA SER A 105 13.84 -5.91 1.43
C SER A 105 12.47 -6.57 1.26
N ARG A 106 11.94 -7.15 2.35
CA ARG A 106 10.66 -7.86 2.41
C ARG A 106 10.05 -7.78 3.81
N LEU A 107 8.74 -7.96 3.88
CA LEU A 107 7.99 -8.11 5.12
C LEU A 107 6.95 -9.23 4.96
N SER A 108 6.82 -10.10 5.96
CA SER A 108 5.93 -11.27 5.91
C SER A 108 5.08 -11.32 7.16
N VAL A 109 3.78 -11.62 7.02
CA VAL A 109 2.92 -11.90 8.18
C VAL A 109 3.53 -13.05 9.00
N ARG A 110 3.55 -12.88 10.32
CA ARG A 110 4.08 -13.87 11.26
C ARG A 110 3.42 -15.22 11.04
N ARG A 111 4.22 -16.29 11.12
CA ARG A 111 3.74 -17.66 10.87
C ARG A 111 2.51 -18.03 11.70
N ALA A 112 2.45 -17.55 12.95
CA ALA A 112 1.33 -17.80 13.87
C ALA A 112 0.02 -17.12 13.47
N GLN A 113 0.04 -16.07 12.63
CA GLN A 113 -1.15 -15.28 12.28
C GLN A 113 -1.56 -15.41 10.81
N ARG A 114 -0.67 -15.87 9.93
CA ARG A 114 -0.90 -15.85 8.48
C ARG A 114 -2.13 -16.61 8.00
N ASP A 115 -2.55 -17.65 8.70
CA ASP A 115 -3.69 -18.49 8.32
C ASP A 115 -5.02 -17.86 8.75
N SER A 116 -5.00 -17.04 9.83
CA SER A 116 -6.18 -16.36 10.38
C SER A 116 -6.24 -14.85 10.04
N PHE A 117 -5.18 -14.30 9.44
CA PHE A 117 -5.06 -12.89 9.11
C PHE A 117 -4.75 -12.66 7.60
N PRO A 118 -5.70 -12.98 6.69
CA PRO A 118 -5.50 -12.75 5.27
C PRO A 118 -5.60 -11.27 4.91
N ILE A 119 -4.46 -10.69 4.53
CA ILE A 119 -4.36 -9.32 4.02
C ILE A 119 -4.67 -9.32 2.53
N GLN A 120 -5.73 -8.60 2.13
CA GLN A 120 -6.08 -8.42 0.74
C GLN A 120 -5.49 -7.10 0.23
N PHE A 121 -4.59 -7.13 -0.74
CA PHE A 121 -4.03 -5.93 -1.35
C PHE A 121 -4.92 -5.45 -2.50
N VAL A 122 -5.25 -4.16 -2.48
CA VAL A 122 -6.21 -3.54 -3.41
C VAL A 122 -5.51 -2.63 -4.40
N HIS A 123 -4.59 -1.80 -3.92
CA HIS A 123 -3.86 -0.85 -4.75
C HIS A 123 -2.47 -0.55 -4.17
N GLY A 124 -1.58 -0.02 -5.00
CA GLY A 124 -0.27 0.43 -4.56
C GLY A 124 0.32 1.48 -5.49
N PHE A 125 1.05 2.42 -4.92
CA PHE A 125 1.66 3.55 -5.62
C PHE A 125 2.88 4.05 -4.85
N HIS A 126 3.65 4.94 -5.45
CA HIS A 126 4.79 5.57 -4.78
C HIS A 126 4.75 7.09 -4.95
N ARG A 127 5.16 7.83 -3.91
CA ARG A 127 5.21 9.30 -3.90
C ARG A 127 6.11 9.80 -2.77
N GLY A 128 6.89 10.84 -3.05
CA GLY A 128 7.58 11.60 -2.00
C GLY A 128 8.57 10.79 -1.16
N GLY A 129 9.26 9.81 -1.75
CA GLY A 129 10.20 8.96 -1.02
C GLY A 129 9.58 7.74 -0.34
N PHE A 130 8.29 7.46 -0.61
CA PHE A 130 7.56 6.37 0.03
C PHE A 130 6.79 5.50 -0.96
N ALA A 131 6.72 4.20 -0.65
CA ALA A 131 5.85 3.23 -1.30
C ALA A 131 4.61 2.96 -0.42
N TYR A 132 3.43 3.00 -1.02
CA TYR A 132 2.13 2.88 -0.37
C TYR A 132 1.40 1.61 -0.83
N PHE A 133 0.71 0.97 0.10
CA PHE A 133 -0.10 -0.22 -0.15
C PHE A 133 -1.45 -0.07 0.53
N LEU A 134 -2.51 0.00 -0.27
CA LEU A 134 -3.88 -0.09 0.22
C LEU A 134 -4.28 -1.55 0.36
N SER A 135 -4.79 -1.90 1.53
CA SER A 135 -5.21 -3.25 1.84
C SER A 135 -6.50 -3.29 2.63
N THR A 136 -7.21 -4.41 2.53
CA THR A 136 -8.32 -4.78 3.41
C THR A 136 -7.83 -5.87 4.36
N GLN A 137 -7.93 -5.61 5.66
CA GLN A 137 -7.40 -6.48 6.71
C GLN A 137 -8.48 -6.86 7.73
N PRO A 138 -8.38 -8.04 8.39
CA PRO A 138 -9.20 -8.35 9.55
C PRO A 138 -8.92 -7.40 10.74
N GLY A 139 -9.93 -7.13 11.55
CA GLY A 139 -9.87 -6.26 12.73
C GLY A 139 -10.93 -6.67 13.75
N GLY A 140 -10.66 -7.73 14.52
CA GLY A 140 -11.65 -8.29 15.45
C GLY A 140 -12.74 -9.05 14.70
N SER A 141 -14.01 -8.72 14.93
CA SER A 141 -15.17 -9.30 14.23
C SER A 141 -15.36 -8.74 12.81
N GLN A 142 -14.56 -7.75 12.38
CA GLN A 142 -14.84 -6.92 11.22
C GLN A 142 -13.63 -6.83 10.27
N ARG A 143 -13.84 -6.43 9.01
CA ARG A 143 -12.76 -6.11 8.04
C ARG A 143 -12.69 -4.61 7.85
N GLY A 144 -11.49 -4.07 7.71
CA GLY A 144 -11.29 -2.63 7.49
C GLY A 144 -10.17 -2.32 6.51
N ALA A 145 -10.26 -1.16 5.87
CA ALA A 145 -9.22 -0.65 4.99
C ALA A 145 -8.03 -0.08 5.77
N ARG A 146 -6.83 -0.39 5.32
CA ARG A 146 -5.55 0.06 5.87
C ARG A 146 -4.67 0.57 4.73
N LEU A 147 -4.10 1.74 4.91
CA LEU A 147 -3.01 2.22 4.09
C LEU A 147 -1.69 1.97 4.81
N GLY A 148 -0.84 1.14 4.23
CA GLY A 148 0.53 0.92 4.67
C GLY A 148 1.51 1.79 3.89
N ARG A 149 2.58 2.25 4.52
CA ARG A 149 3.66 3.03 3.89
C ARG A 149 5.02 2.51 4.31
N ILE A 150 5.98 2.46 3.37
CA ILE A 150 7.39 2.10 3.60
C ILE A 150 8.27 3.20 3.01
N CYS A 151 9.35 3.57 3.70
CA CYS A 151 10.39 4.43 3.14
C CYS A 151 11.09 3.72 1.97
N GLU A 152 11.21 4.38 0.82
CA GLU A 152 11.89 3.81 -0.35
C GLU A 152 13.39 3.58 -0.09
N GLY A 153 14.00 4.31 0.84
CA GLY A 153 15.38 4.15 1.29
C GLY A 153 15.61 3.10 2.38
N ASP A 154 14.56 2.41 2.84
CA ASP A 154 14.68 1.41 3.87
C ASP A 154 14.87 0.00 3.28
N ASN A 155 16.09 -0.50 3.38
CA ASN A 155 16.49 -1.80 2.84
C ASN A 155 15.94 -2.99 3.64
N TYR A 156 15.46 -2.77 4.86
CA TYR A 156 15.03 -3.81 5.79
C TYR A 156 13.54 -3.80 6.09
N PHE A 157 12.76 -2.88 5.49
CA PHE A 157 11.31 -2.74 5.70
C PHE A 157 10.94 -2.51 7.19
N ARG A 158 11.84 -1.93 7.97
CA ARG A 158 11.65 -1.60 9.40
C ARG A 158 10.77 -0.36 9.60
N SER A 159 10.73 0.54 8.62
CA SER A 159 9.95 1.77 8.54
C SER A 159 8.47 1.56 8.20
N TYR A 160 8.04 0.30 8.00
CA TYR A 160 6.66 0.03 7.66
C TYR A 160 5.69 0.45 8.77
N VAL A 161 4.70 1.25 8.40
CA VAL A 161 3.63 1.74 9.27
C VAL A 161 2.30 1.62 8.54
N GLU A 162 1.21 1.38 9.27
CA GLU A 162 -0.15 1.34 8.73
C GLU A 162 -1.04 2.34 9.47
N ILE A 163 -1.95 2.98 8.74
CA ILE A 163 -3.06 3.75 9.28
C ILE A 163 -4.39 3.20 8.76
N PRO A 164 -5.48 3.23 9.56
CA PRO A 164 -6.82 2.94 9.06
C PRO A 164 -7.34 4.08 8.17
N LEU A 165 -8.04 3.69 7.11
CA LEU A 165 -8.81 4.60 6.27
C LEU A 165 -10.29 4.35 6.52
N GLU A 166 -11.03 5.40 6.82
CA GLU A 166 -12.45 5.33 7.08
C GLU A 166 -13.20 6.33 6.19
N CYS A 167 -14.34 5.90 5.64
CA CYS A 167 -15.19 6.67 4.74
C CYS A 167 -16.59 6.75 5.36
N GLY A 168 -17.08 7.95 5.65
CA GLY A 168 -18.32 8.19 6.38
C GLY A 168 -18.16 9.09 7.60
N ALA A 169 -19.26 9.30 8.32
CA ALA A 169 -19.28 10.14 9.52
C ALA A 169 -18.58 9.45 10.71
N PRO A 170 -17.87 10.21 11.56
CA PRO A 170 -17.23 9.69 12.77
C PRO A 170 -18.24 8.94 13.67
N GLY A 171 -17.89 7.75 14.13
CA GLY A 171 -18.73 6.94 15.03
C GLY A 171 -19.89 6.19 14.36
N LEU A 172 -20.11 6.40 13.05
CA LEU A 172 -21.17 5.76 12.25
C LEU A 172 -20.63 4.93 11.10
N THR A 173 -19.31 4.69 11.02
CA THR A 173 -18.73 4.01 9.88
C THR A 173 -19.10 2.53 9.89
N PRO A 174 -19.86 2.05 8.89
CA PRO A 174 -20.01 0.62 8.69
C PRO A 174 -18.65 -0.01 8.41
N ASP A 175 -18.56 -1.33 8.53
CA ASP A 175 -17.35 -2.08 8.19
C ASP A 175 -17.08 -1.96 6.70
N LEU A 176 -16.27 -0.99 6.32
CA LEU A 176 -15.98 -0.71 4.93
C LEU A 176 -14.67 -1.35 4.53
N VAL A 177 -14.73 -2.13 3.46
CA VAL A 177 -13.57 -2.70 2.79
C VAL A 177 -13.26 -1.89 1.54
N ALA A 178 -11.99 -1.71 1.25
CA ALA A 178 -11.58 -1.12 -0.01
C ALA A 178 -11.76 -2.14 -1.14
N GLY A 179 -12.48 -1.76 -2.19
CA GLY A 179 -12.69 -2.58 -3.39
C GLY A 179 -11.84 -2.12 -4.57
N ALA A 180 -11.62 -0.82 -4.70
CA ALA A 180 -10.77 -0.22 -5.74
C ALA A 180 -10.19 1.11 -5.25
N ALA A 181 -9.09 1.53 -5.87
CA ALA A 181 -8.53 2.85 -5.63
C ALA A 181 -7.74 3.36 -6.84
N ALA A 182 -7.59 4.68 -6.91
CA ALA A 182 -6.76 5.36 -7.88
C ALA A 182 -6.14 6.60 -7.24
N VAL A 183 -4.94 6.97 -7.70
CA VAL A 183 -4.35 8.28 -7.41
C VAL A 183 -4.79 9.26 -8.49
N THR A 184 -5.18 10.47 -8.10
CA THR A 184 -5.61 11.53 -9.02
C THR A 184 -4.48 11.92 -9.98
N ALA A 185 -4.82 12.47 -11.15
CA ALA A 185 -3.85 12.78 -12.21
C ALA A 185 -2.80 13.81 -11.80
N ASP A 186 -3.15 14.72 -10.90
CA ASP A 186 -2.25 15.70 -10.28
C ASP A 186 -1.35 15.08 -9.18
N GLY A 187 -1.57 13.81 -8.83
CA GLY A 187 -0.86 13.14 -7.74
C GLY A 187 -1.15 13.76 -6.38
N GLY A 188 -2.30 14.44 -6.22
CA GLY A 188 -2.67 15.16 -5.00
C GLY A 188 -3.49 14.33 -4.01
N SER A 189 -4.31 13.39 -4.50
CA SER A 189 -5.25 12.62 -3.68
C SER A 189 -5.30 11.15 -4.04
N LEU A 190 -5.55 10.32 -3.04
CA LEU A 190 -5.95 8.92 -3.18
C LEU A 190 -7.48 8.84 -3.13
N VAL A 191 -8.09 8.39 -4.21
CA VAL A 191 -9.54 8.12 -4.26
C VAL A 191 -9.76 6.63 -4.05
N VAL A 192 -10.64 6.28 -3.10
CA VAL A 192 -10.91 4.89 -2.72
C VAL A 192 -12.41 4.63 -2.78
N ALA A 193 -12.79 3.56 -3.47
CA ALA A 193 -14.13 3.01 -3.48
C ALA A 193 -14.26 1.94 -2.39
N PHE A 194 -15.21 2.14 -1.50
CA PHE A 194 -15.50 1.30 -0.35
C PHE A 194 -16.83 0.57 -0.52
N SER A 195 -16.90 -0.66 -0.01
CA SER A 195 -18.14 -1.43 0.10
C SER A 195 -18.30 -2.01 1.51
N PRO A 196 -19.53 -2.25 1.98
CA PRO A 196 -19.77 -2.92 3.26
C PRO A 196 -19.24 -4.35 3.29
N SER A 197 -18.57 -4.75 4.36
CA SER A 197 -17.86 -6.03 4.47
C SER A 197 -18.77 -7.24 4.55
N GLY A 198 -20.00 -7.06 5.05
CA GLY A 198 -21.01 -8.13 5.21
C GLY A 198 -21.81 -8.43 3.94
N GLY A 199 -21.61 -7.65 2.86
CA GLY A 199 -22.48 -7.66 1.69
C GLY A 199 -23.81 -6.94 1.94
N GLY A 200 -24.23 -6.12 0.98
CA GLY A 200 -25.43 -5.28 1.09
C GLY A 200 -25.14 -3.86 1.61
N GLY A 201 -25.91 -2.89 1.14
CA GLY A 201 -25.72 -1.46 1.39
C GLY A 201 -24.97 -0.72 0.27
N PRO A 202 -25.05 0.62 0.23
CA PRO A 202 -24.45 1.41 -0.85
C PRO A 202 -22.92 1.43 -0.73
N SER A 203 -22.25 1.37 -1.89
CA SER A 203 -20.81 1.66 -1.96
C SER A 203 -20.56 3.16 -1.78
N GLN A 204 -19.40 3.52 -1.26
CA GLN A 204 -19.01 4.91 -1.00
C GLN A 204 -17.69 5.24 -1.68
N LEU A 205 -17.53 6.48 -2.14
CA LEU A 205 -16.30 6.97 -2.73
C LEU A 205 -15.73 8.07 -1.83
N CYS A 206 -14.51 7.90 -1.34
CA CYS A 206 -13.84 8.95 -0.56
C CYS A 206 -12.51 9.34 -1.19
N ALA A 207 -12.20 10.63 -1.15
CA ALA A 207 -10.92 11.17 -1.58
C ALA A 207 -10.10 11.61 -0.36
N PHE A 208 -8.87 11.14 -0.27
CA PHE A 208 -7.92 11.45 0.79
C PHE A 208 -6.75 12.22 0.19
N SER A 209 -6.54 13.46 0.61
CA SER A 209 -5.34 14.19 0.17
C SER A 209 -4.09 13.44 0.66
N LEU A 210 -3.09 13.33 -0.21
CA LEU A 210 -1.85 12.66 0.15
C LEU A 210 -1.07 13.44 1.21
N GLU A 211 -1.27 14.76 1.31
CA GLU A 211 -0.70 15.59 2.39
C GLU A 211 -1.30 15.23 3.76
N ASP A 212 -2.61 15.03 3.86
CA ASP A 212 -3.24 14.62 5.12
C ASP A 212 -2.85 13.21 5.52
N LEU A 213 -2.68 12.32 4.53
CA LEU A 213 -2.16 10.98 4.76
C LEU A 213 -0.72 11.05 5.29
N ASP A 214 0.13 11.88 4.70
CA ASP A 214 1.50 12.12 5.19
C ASP A 214 1.48 12.60 6.65
N ARG A 215 0.63 13.58 6.96
CA ARG A 215 0.45 14.09 8.33
C ARG A 215 -0.03 13.01 9.29
N ALA A 216 -0.98 12.17 8.90
CA ALA A 216 -1.48 11.07 9.74
C ALA A 216 -0.40 10.01 10.03
N PHE A 217 0.39 9.63 9.01
CA PHE A 217 1.52 8.71 9.20
C PHE A 217 2.59 9.31 10.12
N ASN A 218 3.00 10.56 9.86
CA ASN A 218 4.03 11.21 10.65
C ASN A 218 3.60 11.36 12.11
N GLY A 219 2.31 11.59 12.36
CA GLY A 219 1.74 11.70 13.70
C GLY A 219 1.75 10.37 14.43
N THR A 220 1.42 9.29 13.72
CA THR A 220 1.49 7.91 14.26
C THR A 220 2.92 7.52 14.67
N VAL A 221 3.91 7.90 13.85
CA VAL A 221 5.33 7.66 14.18
C VAL A 221 5.77 8.54 15.36
N ALA A 222 5.43 9.82 15.35
CA ALA A 222 5.75 10.76 16.43
C ALA A 222 5.16 10.33 17.78
N SER A 223 3.90 9.85 17.81
CA SER A 223 3.29 9.36 19.06
C SER A 223 4.05 8.15 19.61
N CYS A 224 4.52 7.26 18.74
CA CYS A 224 5.34 6.13 19.19
C CYS A 224 6.66 6.60 19.78
N TYR A 225 7.35 7.56 19.14
CA TYR A 225 8.58 8.14 19.71
C TYR A 225 8.37 8.93 21.00
N ALA A 226 7.14 9.40 21.27
CA ALA A 226 6.75 9.97 22.54
C ALA A 226 6.48 8.90 23.64
N GLY A 227 6.62 7.62 23.31
CA GLY A 227 6.36 6.49 24.22
C GLY A 227 4.89 6.06 24.28
N GLN A 228 4.05 6.50 23.33
CA GLN A 228 2.62 6.20 23.35
C GLN A 228 2.28 5.00 22.48
N GLY A 229 1.46 4.10 23.02
CA GLY A 229 0.95 2.95 22.30
C GLY A 229 1.96 1.81 22.13
N HIS A 230 1.86 1.09 21.02
CA HIS A 230 2.67 -0.08 20.73
C HIS A 230 3.23 -0.03 19.33
N VAL A 231 4.45 -0.54 19.17
CA VAL A 231 5.05 -0.81 17.88
C VAL A 231 4.19 -1.87 17.18
N GLY A 232 3.76 -1.56 15.97
CA GLY A 232 2.95 -2.43 15.14
C GLY A 232 3.41 -2.38 13.69
N PRO A 233 2.67 -3.05 12.77
CA PRO A 233 1.45 -3.82 13.02
C PRO A 233 1.72 -5.22 13.65
N PRO A 234 0.83 -5.72 14.53
CA PRO A 234 1.05 -6.96 15.32
C PRO A 234 1.08 -8.25 14.50
N HIS A 235 0.59 -8.20 13.26
CA HIS A 235 0.69 -9.30 12.30
C HIS A 235 2.05 -9.42 11.64
N TYR A 236 2.85 -8.37 11.64
CA TYR A 236 4.22 -8.39 11.11
C TYR A 236 5.29 -8.53 12.19
N ARG A 237 5.00 -8.12 13.41
CA ARG A 237 5.94 -8.14 14.54
C ARG A 237 5.24 -8.41 15.86
N GLU A 238 6.01 -8.80 16.85
CA GLU A 238 5.48 -8.93 18.21
C GLU A 238 5.06 -7.58 18.76
N ARG A 239 3.99 -7.59 19.56
CA ARG A 239 3.51 -6.38 20.21
C ARG A 239 4.55 -5.95 21.23
N GLN A 240 5.14 -4.79 21.00
CA GLN A 240 6.12 -4.17 21.88
C GLN A 240 5.62 -2.77 22.24
N ALA A 241 5.79 -2.34 23.49
CA ALA A 241 5.49 -0.96 23.85
C ALA A 241 6.38 0.00 23.06
N CYS A 242 5.82 1.15 22.68
CA CYS A 242 6.61 2.19 22.03
C CYS A 242 7.66 2.73 23.00
N GLU A 243 8.92 2.81 22.56
CA GLU A 243 10.01 3.32 23.36
C GLU A 243 10.13 4.84 23.19
N LYS A 244 10.14 5.56 24.32
CA LYS A 244 10.31 7.02 24.30
C LYS A 244 11.75 7.35 23.92
N THR A 245 11.93 8.01 22.80
CA THR A 245 13.26 8.48 22.35
C THR A 245 13.44 9.95 22.73
N VAL A 246 14.57 10.29 23.32
CA VAL A 246 14.98 11.69 23.54
C VAL A 246 15.73 12.13 22.29
N SER A 247 15.22 13.11 21.53
CA SER A 247 15.90 13.59 20.33
C SER A 247 17.20 14.31 20.73
N THR A 248 18.30 13.59 20.74
CA THR A 248 19.62 14.20 20.61
C THR A 248 19.82 14.43 19.12
N GLY A 249 19.86 15.70 18.70
CA GLY A 249 19.77 16.12 17.29
C GLY A 249 20.86 15.54 16.39
N GLY A 250 20.64 14.35 15.85
CA GLY A 250 21.54 13.69 14.93
C GLY A 250 20.80 12.80 13.93
N GLY A 251 20.72 13.27 12.69
CA GLY A 251 20.42 12.44 11.52
C GLY A 251 18.96 12.04 11.33
N LEU A 252 18.14 12.97 10.84
CA LEU A 252 16.88 12.61 10.17
C LEU A 252 17.23 11.76 8.95
N GLY A 253 17.05 10.44 9.06
CA GLY A 253 17.02 9.55 7.90
C GLY A 253 15.97 10.06 6.91
N ILE A 254 16.22 9.83 5.62
CA ILE A 254 15.61 10.45 4.42
C ILE A 254 14.06 10.41 4.36
N CYS A 255 13.39 9.78 5.32
CA CYS A 255 11.95 9.56 5.36
C CYS A 255 11.27 10.02 6.66
N VAL A 256 11.83 10.96 7.40
CA VAL A 256 11.21 11.52 8.60
C VAL A 256 10.91 13.01 8.39
N SER A 257 9.65 13.36 8.12
CA SER A 257 9.17 14.74 8.21
C SER A 257 8.25 14.84 9.42
N VAL A 258 8.67 15.50 10.50
CA VAL A 258 7.89 15.57 11.77
C VAL A 258 7.15 16.91 11.91
N ALA A 259 6.86 17.61 10.82
CA ALA A 259 6.16 18.88 10.92
C ALA A 259 4.66 18.66 11.20
N GLY A 260 4.20 19.03 12.40
CA GLY A 260 2.79 19.34 12.69
C GLY A 260 1.80 18.18 12.67
N ALA A 261 2.18 17.01 13.19
CA ALA A 261 1.41 15.79 12.99
C ALA A 261 0.59 15.34 14.22
N ARG A 262 -0.73 15.12 14.05
CA ARG A 262 -1.59 14.49 15.07
C ARG A 262 -1.63 12.98 14.82
N PRO A 263 -1.50 12.12 15.84
CA PRO A 263 -1.71 10.69 15.67
C PRO A 263 -3.19 10.44 15.36
N GLY A 264 -3.49 9.53 14.45
CA GLY A 264 -4.86 9.02 14.37
C GLY A 264 -5.34 8.58 13.01
N LYS A 265 -6.50 7.94 13.09
CA LYS A 265 -7.33 7.47 11.98
C LYS A 265 -7.74 8.63 11.08
N LEU A 266 -7.75 8.42 9.77
CA LEU A 266 -8.19 9.44 8.82
C LEU A 266 -9.59 9.12 8.29
N TRP A 267 -10.50 10.08 8.50
CA TRP A 267 -11.90 9.99 8.12
C TRP A 267 -12.17 10.99 6.99
N ARG A 268 -12.98 10.58 6.01
CA ARG A 268 -13.49 11.46 4.97
C ARG A 268 -14.97 11.21 4.74
N HIS A 269 -15.71 12.27 4.44
CA HIS A 269 -17.08 12.13 3.95
C HIS A 269 -17.07 11.59 2.51
N PRO A 270 -18.10 10.85 2.11
CA PRO A 270 -18.28 10.46 0.72
C PRO A 270 -18.27 11.69 -0.19
N VAL A 271 -17.64 11.56 -1.35
CA VAL A 271 -17.67 12.56 -2.41
C VAL A 271 -19.01 12.43 -3.13
N ASP A 272 -19.77 13.52 -3.21
CA ASP A 272 -20.95 13.60 -4.08
C ASP A 272 -20.48 13.69 -5.53
N LEU A 273 -20.58 12.58 -6.25
CA LEU A 273 -20.44 12.59 -7.71
C LEU A 273 -21.73 13.18 -8.29
N ALA A 274 -21.76 14.49 -8.51
CA ALA A 274 -22.73 15.09 -9.42
C ALA A 274 -22.42 14.59 -10.85
N LEU A 275 -22.93 13.41 -11.19
CA LEU A 275 -22.92 12.91 -12.56
C LEU A 275 -23.87 13.81 -13.36
N ASP A 276 -23.31 14.57 -14.28
CA ASP A 276 -24.07 15.37 -15.24
C ASP A 276 -24.97 14.41 -16.05
N PRO A 277 -26.32 14.52 -15.97
CA PRO A 277 -27.24 13.51 -16.50
C PRO A 277 -27.21 13.35 -18.03
N GLY A 278 -26.42 14.15 -18.76
CA GLY A 278 -26.30 14.13 -20.21
C GLY A 278 -25.53 12.94 -20.82
N TYR A 279 -24.92 12.05 -20.02
CA TYR A 279 -24.04 10.99 -20.54
C TYR A 279 -24.34 9.57 -20.01
N LEU A 280 -25.56 9.31 -19.57
CA LEU A 280 -26.01 7.96 -19.20
C LEU A 280 -26.55 7.22 -20.42
N TYR A 281 -25.71 6.42 -21.09
CA TYR A 281 -26.20 5.38 -22.00
C TYR A 281 -26.43 4.08 -21.21
N PRO A 282 -27.59 3.42 -21.36
CA PRO A 282 -27.86 2.16 -20.70
C PRO A 282 -27.01 1.05 -21.34
N VAL A 283 -25.96 0.61 -20.66
CA VAL A 283 -25.23 -0.61 -21.03
C VAL A 283 -25.87 -1.77 -20.27
N SER A 284 -26.48 -2.69 -21.02
CA SER A 284 -27.09 -3.88 -20.45
C SER A 284 -26.02 -4.75 -19.76
N SER A 285 -26.31 -5.08 -18.51
CA SER A 285 -25.96 -6.34 -17.85
C SER A 285 -24.47 -6.71 -17.74
N HIS A 286 -23.52 -5.79 -17.53
CA HIS A 286 -22.22 -6.12 -16.92
C HIS A 286 -21.63 -4.86 -16.26
N TRP A 287 -21.59 -4.81 -14.93
CA TRP A 287 -21.01 -3.70 -14.18
C TRP A 287 -19.48 -3.76 -14.21
N ILE A 288 -18.87 -3.23 -15.27
CA ILE A 288 -17.48 -2.78 -15.26
C ILE A 288 -17.53 -1.28 -15.53
N LEU A 289 -17.30 -0.47 -14.48
CA LEU A 289 -16.95 0.93 -14.65
C LEU A 289 -15.55 1.00 -15.25
N ALA A 290 -15.48 1.08 -16.58
CA ALA A 290 -14.28 1.51 -17.27
C ALA A 290 -14.10 3.01 -16.98
N MET A 291 -13.26 3.35 -16.00
CA MET A 291 -12.77 4.72 -15.82
C MET A 291 -11.79 5.02 -16.95
N THR A 292 -12.29 5.38 -18.13
CA THR A 292 -11.50 6.07 -19.14
C THR A 292 -11.31 7.53 -18.72
N ARG A 293 -10.14 8.09 -19.02
CA ARG A 293 -9.70 9.45 -18.69
C ARG A 293 -10.81 10.50 -18.89
N THR A 294 -11.50 10.86 -17.83
CA THR A 294 -12.20 12.13 -17.72
C THR A 294 -11.77 12.78 -16.41
N ALA A 295 -11.37 14.05 -16.49
CA ALA A 295 -10.95 14.83 -15.34
C ALA A 295 -12.14 14.93 -14.37
N VAL A 296 -12.07 14.20 -13.26
CA VAL A 296 -12.99 14.39 -12.15
C VAL A 296 -12.48 15.61 -11.39
N ASN A 297 -13.15 16.75 -11.54
CA ASN A 297 -12.98 17.88 -10.64
C ASN A 297 -13.62 17.50 -9.30
N ILE A 298 -12.78 17.13 -8.33
CA ILE A 298 -13.20 16.83 -6.96
C ILE A 298 -13.02 18.12 -6.15
N GLU A 299 -14.10 18.82 -5.83
CA GLU A 299 -14.05 19.88 -4.83
C GLU A 299 -14.06 19.27 -3.41
N PRO A 300 -13.06 19.54 -2.56
CA PRO A 300 -13.04 19.04 -1.20
C PRO A 300 -14.03 19.79 -0.31
N SER A 301 -15.01 19.08 0.26
CA SER A 301 -15.81 19.59 1.38
C SER A 301 -15.02 19.47 2.69
N TYR A 302 -14.70 20.60 3.30
CA TYR A 302 -14.03 20.67 4.60
C TYR A 302 -15.07 20.57 5.72
N GLY A 303 -15.07 19.46 6.46
CA GLY A 303 -15.78 19.36 7.74
C GLY A 303 -14.99 20.02 8.86
N SER A 304 -15.56 21.04 9.49
CA SER A 304 -15.04 21.67 10.71
C SER A 304 -15.21 20.72 11.91
N ASN A 305 -14.13 20.41 12.63
CA ASN A 305 -14.22 19.68 13.90
C ASN A 305 -14.74 20.59 15.02
N SER A 306 -15.86 20.20 15.63
CA SER A 306 -16.29 20.67 16.94
C SER A 306 -15.43 20.02 18.04
N SER A 307 -14.95 20.84 18.95
CA SER A 307 -14.25 20.45 20.18
C SER A 307 -15.23 20.02 21.26
N GLU A 308 -15.06 18.81 21.79
CA GLU A 308 -15.36 18.46 23.18
C GLU A 308 -14.10 17.85 23.82
#